data_AF-A0A5A5RMV7-F1
#
_entry.id   AF-A0A5A5RMV7-F1
#
_cell.length_a   1.000
_cell.length_b   1.000
_cell.length_c   1.000
_cell.angle_alpha   90.00
_cell.angle_beta   90.00
_cell.angle_gamma   90.00
#
_symmetry.space_group_name_H-M   'P 1'
#
loop_
_entity.id
_entity.type
_entity.pdbx_description
1 polymer ?
#
loop_
_entity_poly.entity_id
_entity_poly.type
_entity_poly.pdbx_seq_one_letter_code
_entity_poly.pdbx_strand_id
1 'polypeptide(L)'
;MWGGVWAVVWAVVWGVVWAGVWGVASGGVSGRVSGRVWAVAVVGVWGGVSVVVFGVVFIFAFFRPDNWLIGLLAGPQGRLFPRITPLPLPGLTSTLQQWLQQDWETAINNLNQYLQYSRQFIPVLAAVNRVLPQFPEAEIIYRVSRLAENPSDWQLLKYASAKLFSLTDSQIRLDTPARAAAAGFWYLHQQDTEKAEKAFAVVRSLAYGEEMYSLAQTLHRFSQAATFDSIASLEVAPIATEPSLRPQTWQAISSLNRVITEIALAQRSDSQETRKLALNRIIRELRDITDRQAANLPQAEKALILSIAQKWKTCCSSSL
;
A
#
# COMPACT_ATOMS: atom_id res chain seq x y z
N MET A 1 17.64 -0.28 -37.97
CA MET A 1 18.04 1.01 -37.32
C MET A 1 17.13 1.48 -36.18
N TRP A 2 16.02 0.79 -35.84
CA TRP A 2 15.11 1.22 -34.75
C TRP A 2 15.41 0.65 -33.36
N GLY A 3 16.23 -0.40 -33.25
CA GLY A 3 16.55 -1.06 -31.97
C GLY A 3 17.51 -0.28 -31.06
N GLY A 4 18.42 0.52 -31.64
CA GLY A 4 19.40 1.30 -30.87
C GLY A 4 18.77 2.46 -30.11
N VAL A 5 17.79 3.14 -30.71
CA VAL A 5 17.08 4.27 -30.07
C VAL A 5 16.26 3.78 -28.89
N TRP A 6 15.58 2.63 -29.00
CA TRP A 6 14.83 2.04 -27.89
C TRP A 6 15.76 1.54 -26.77
N ALA A 7 16.91 0.96 -27.09
CA ALA A 7 17.88 0.52 -26.07
C ALA A 7 18.48 1.71 -25.28
N VAL A 8 18.79 2.81 -25.96
CA VAL A 8 19.28 4.04 -25.31
C VAL A 8 18.17 4.71 -24.49
N VAL A 9 16.94 4.75 -24.99
CA VAL A 9 15.80 5.27 -24.22
C VAL A 9 15.56 4.41 -22.97
N TRP A 10 15.59 3.08 -23.07
CA TRP A 10 15.45 2.20 -21.90
C TRP A 10 16.62 2.30 -20.91
N ALA A 11 17.86 2.46 -21.39
CA ALA A 11 19.03 2.62 -20.53
C ALA A 11 19.03 3.97 -19.80
N VAL A 12 18.64 5.05 -20.48
CA VAL A 12 18.51 6.39 -19.87
C VAL A 12 17.32 6.42 -18.90
N VAL A 13 16.20 5.80 -19.25
CA VAL A 13 15.01 5.71 -18.37
C VAL A 13 15.34 4.91 -17.10
N TRP A 14 15.99 3.75 -17.21
CA TRP A 14 16.37 2.97 -16.02
C TRP A 14 17.51 3.58 -15.21
N GLY A 15 18.51 4.20 -15.87
CA GLY A 15 19.63 4.86 -15.19
C GLY A 15 19.21 6.07 -14.36
N VAL A 16 18.27 6.88 -14.87
CA VAL A 16 17.74 8.05 -14.16
C VAL A 16 16.76 7.65 -13.04
N VAL A 17 15.92 6.61 -13.27
CA VAL A 17 15.02 6.06 -12.25
C VAL A 17 15.80 5.50 -11.06
N TRP A 18 16.93 4.81 -11.30
CA TRP A 18 17.76 4.30 -10.21
C TRP A 18 18.56 5.37 -9.47
N ALA A 19 19.06 6.41 -10.16
CA ALA A 19 19.76 7.51 -9.51
C ALA A 19 18.84 8.33 -8.58
N GLY A 20 17.56 8.51 -8.96
CA GLY A 20 16.57 9.18 -8.12
C GLY A 20 16.14 8.34 -6.91
N VAL A 21 15.93 7.04 -7.09
CA VAL A 21 15.46 6.14 -6.02
C VAL A 21 16.56 5.90 -4.96
N TRP A 22 17.84 5.87 -5.34
CA TRP A 22 18.94 5.71 -4.39
C TRP A 22 19.53 7.03 -3.85
N GLY A 23 19.43 8.14 -4.58
CA GLY A 23 19.91 9.44 -4.10
C GLY A 23 19.13 9.99 -2.89
N VAL A 24 17.88 9.54 -2.70
CA VAL A 24 17.04 9.91 -1.54
C VAL A 24 17.24 8.95 -0.36
N ALA A 25 17.70 7.71 -0.62
CA ALA A 25 17.95 6.71 0.42
C ALA A 25 19.24 6.96 1.23
N SER A 26 20.14 7.83 0.76
CA SER A 26 21.40 8.17 1.43
C SER A 26 21.50 9.63 1.91
N GLY A 27 20.40 10.40 1.85
CA GLY A 27 20.37 11.83 2.18
C GLY A 27 19.93 12.14 3.60
N GLY A 28 20.57 11.56 4.60
CA GLY A 28 20.33 11.84 6.02
C GLY A 28 21.63 12.08 6.77
N VAL A 29 21.98 13.37 6.89
CA VAL A 29 23.06 13.98 7.69
C VAL A 29 24.38 14.24 6.95
N SER A 30 24.64 15.55 6.81
CA SER A 30 25.89 16.26 6.49
C SER A 30 26.07 16.73 5.04
N GLY A 31 26.09 18.07 4.88
CA GLY A 31 26.82 18.73 3.81
C GLY A 31 25.98 19.34 2.70
N ARG A 32 25.59 20.62 2.86
CA ARG A 32 25.44 21.52 1.72
C ARG A 32 26.78 21.55 0.96
N VAL A 33 26.69 21.72 -0.36
CA VAL A 33 27.77 21.85 -1.37
C VAL A 33 28.18 20.53 -2.03
N SER A 34 27.53 20.23 -3.16
CA SER A 34 28.14 19.69 -4.41
C SER A 34 27.09 19.10 -5.39
N GLY A 35 25.87 19.62 -5.40
CA GLY A 35 24.95 19.39 -6.52
C GLY A 35 25.44 20.17 -7.75
N ARG A 36 26.22 19.53 -8.62
CA ARG A 36 26.29 19.79 -10.09
C ARG A 36 27.40 19.05 -10.85
N VAL A 37 28.31 18.29 -10.22
CA VAL A 37 29.51 17.76 -10.94
C VAL A 37 29.50 16.24 -11.22
N TRP A 38 28.63 15.45 -10.59
CA TRP A 38 28.65 14.00 -10.80
C TRP A 38 27.96 13.49 -12.08
N ALA A 39 27.39 14.39 -12.90
CA ALA A 39 26.73 14.01 -14.15
C ALA A 39 27.64 14.06 -15.40
N VAL A 40 28.90 14.53 -15.29
CA VAL A 40 29.77 14.68 -16.48
C VAL A 40 31.19 14.11 -16.29
N ALA A 41 31.63 13.79 -15.07
CA ALA A 41 33.02 13.40 -14.81
C ALA A 41 33.31 11.88 -14.72
N VAL A 42 32.43 11.00 -15.21
CA VAL A 42 32.77 9.56 -15.42
C VAL A 42 33.10 9.25 -16.88
N VAL A 43 32.95 10.21 -17.79
CA VAL A 43 33.32 10.05 -19.22
C VAL A 43 34.79 10.48 -19.49
N GLY A 44 35.59 10.63 -18.43
CA GLY A 44 37.00 11.03 -18.50
C GLY A 44 37.96 9.92 -18.91
N VAL A 45 37.99 9.59 -20.20
CA VAL A 45 39.20 9.24 -20.98
C VAL A 45 39.87 7.84 -20.80
N TRP A 46 39.45 6.96 -19.88
CA TRP A 46 39.98 5.56 -19.84
C TRP A 46 38.93 4.44 -19.73
N GLY A 47 37.67 4.70 -20.13
CA GLY A 47 36.52 3.86 -19.77
C GLY A 47 35.68 3.29 -20.91
N GLY A 48 36.10 3.36 -22.18
CA GLY A 48 35.23 2.95 -23.31
C GLY A 48 34.88 1.45 -23.30
N VAL A 49 35.86 0.59 -23.04
CA VAL A 49 35.64 -0.87 -23.02
C VAL A 49 35.10 -1.30 -21.66
N SER A 50 35.60 -0.74 -20.56
CA SER A 50 35.14 -1.11 -19.22
C SER A 50 33.68 -0.73 -18.97
N VAL A 51 33.21 0.44 -19.43
CA VAL A 51 31.80 0.83 -19.26
C VAL A 51 30.86 -0.03 -20.11
N VAL A 52 31.26 -0.40 -21.34
CA VAL A 52 30.46 -1.29 -22.20
C VAL A 52 30.44 -2.71 -21.66
N VAL A 53 31.58 -3.25 -21.21
CA VAL A 53 31.67 -4.59 -20.64
C VAL A 53 30.92 -4.67 -19.30
N PHE A 54 31.09 -3.69 -18.40
CA PHE A 54 30.30 -3.64 -17.16
C PHE A 54 28.81 -3.46 -17.46
N GLY A 55 28.44 -2.63 -18.44
CA GLY A 55 27.04 -2.46 -18.86
C GLY A 55 26.42 -3.75 -19.41
N VAL A 56 27.14 -4.48 -20.27
CA VAL A 56 26.70 -5.75 -20.84
C VAL A 56 26.61 -6.83 -19.76
N VAL A 57 27.66 -7.01 -18.95
CA VAL A 57 27.66 -7.97 -17.84
C VAL A 57 26.53 -7.66 -16.85
N PHE A 58 26.29 -6.39 -16.55
CA PHE A 58 25.17 -5.97 -15.70
C PHE A 58 23.82 -6.32 -16.32
N ILE A 59 23.61 -6.09 -17.62
CA ILE A 59 22.37 -6.48 -18.32
C ILE A 59 22.16 -8.00 -18.25
N PHE A 60 23.17 -8.81 -18.55
CA PHE A 60 23.05 -10.27 -18.50
C PHE A 60 22.83 -10.79 -17.06
N ALA A 61 23.56 -10.25 -16.08
CA ALA A 61 23.43 -10.65 -14.68
C ALA A 61 22.09 -10.21 -14.06
N PHE A 62 21.58 -9.04 -14.44
CA PHE A 62 20.37 -8.45 -13.89
C PHE A 62 19.09 -8.97 -14.57
N PHE A 63 19.07 -9.02 -15.90
CA PHE A 63 17.90 -9.46 -16.65
C PHE A 63 17.80 -10.99 -16.77
N ARG A 64 18.90 -11.72 -16.50
CA ARG A 64 18.97 -13.19 -16.57
C ARG A 64 18.30 -13.73 -17.83
N PRO A 65 18.76 -13.32 -19.03
CA PRO A 65 18.13 -13.69 -20.29
C PRO A 65 18.18 -15.20 -20.55
N ASP A 66 19.13 -15.91 -19.97
CA ASP A 66 19.23 -17.37 -19.92
C ASP A 66 18.00 -18.01 -19.25
N ASN A 67 17.64 -17.53 -18.07
CA ASN A 67 16.44 -17.93 -17.36
C ASN A 67 15.17 -17.58 -18.15
N TRP A 68 15.11 -16.38 -18.73
CA TRP A 68 13.99 -15.97 -19.59
C TRP A 68 13.84 -16.88 -20.81
N LEU A 69 14.95 -17.30 -21.44
CA LEU A 69 14.96 -18.22 -22.57
C LEU A 69 14.48 -19.64 -22.16
N ILE A 70 14.90 -20.14 -21.00
CA ILE A 70 14.39 -21.42 -20.45
C ILE A 70 12.87 -21.34 -20.24
N GLY A 71 12.38 -20.22 -19.70
CA GLY A 71 10.94 -19.97 -19.54
C GLY A 71 10.17 -19.91 -20.86
N LEU A 72 10.80 -19.44 -21.95
CA LEU A 72 10.23 -19.42 -23.30
C LEU A 72 10.09 -20.85 -23.87
N LEU A 73 11.09 -21.70 -23.64
CA LEU A 73 11.18 -23.04 -24.24
C LEU A 73 10.35 -24.10 -23.51
N ALA A 74 10.00 -23.88 -22.24
CA ALA A 74 9.30 -24.87 -21.40
C ALA A 74 7.78 -25.03 -21.68
N GLY A 75 7.21 -24.27 -22.62
CA GLY A 75 5.80 -24.39 -23.03
C GLY A 75 4.77 -24.00 -21.94
N PRO A 76 3.45 -24.11 -22.20
CA PRO A 76 2.40 -23.66 -21.28
C PRO A 76 2.22 -24.53 -20.03
N GLN A 77 2.50 -25.83 -20.12
CA GLN A 77 2.21 -26.82 -19.07
C GLN A 77 3.41 -27.14 -18.15
N GLY A 78 4.62 -26.71 -18.53
CA GLY A 78 5.87 -27.04 -17.85
C GLY A 78 6.66 -25.84 -17.34
N ARG A 79 6.01 -24.68 -17.09
CA ARG A 79 6.68 -23.45 -16.66
C ARG A 79 7.29 -23.62 -15.27
N LEU A 80 8.51 -24.14 -15.19
CA LEU A 80 9.43 -23.87 -14.08
C LEU A 80 9.80 -22.39 -14.19
N PHE A 81 9.00 -21.54 -13.58
CA PHE A 81 9.21 -20.10 -13.61
C PHE A 81 10.57 -19.77 -13.00
N PRO A 82 11.51 -19.21 -13.78
CA PRO A 82 12.76 -18.80 -13.23
C PRO A 82 12.48 -17.66 -12.25
N ARG A 83 12.76 -17.89 -10.97
CA ARG A 83 12.30 -17.07 -9.85
C ARG A 83 12.92 -15.69 -9.78
N ILE A 84 13.67 -15.21 -10.79
CA ILE A 84 14.52 -14.02 -10.69
C ILE A 84 14.78 -13.38 -12.07
N THR A 85 13.74 -13.07 -12.86
CA THR A 85 13.94 -12.27 -14.10
C THR A 85 12.95 -11.09 -14.17
N PRO A 86 13.45 -9.84 -14.31
CA PRO A 86 12.59 -8.68 -14.55
C PRO A 86 12.06 -8.63 -15.99
N LEU A 87 12.53 -9.51 -16.88
CA LEU A 87 12.03 -9.63 -18.25
C LEU A 87 10.61 -10.21 -18.22
N PRO A 88 9.62 -9.56 -18.86
CA PRO A 88 8.27 -10.07 -18.92
C PRO A 88 8.25 -11.40 -19.66
N LEU A 89 7.72 -12.44 -19.02
CA LEU A 89 7.52 -13.73 -19.68
C LEU A 89 6.41 -13.61 -20.74
N PRO A 90 6.64 -14.07 -21.98
CA PRO A 90 5.62 -14.01 -23.03
C PRO A 90 4.34 -14.75 -22.63
N GLY A 91 3.20 -14.11 -22.85
CA GLY A 91 1.88 -14.66 -22.49
C GLY A 91 1.58 -14.69 -20.98
N LEU A 92 2.49 -14.22 -20.11
CA LEU A 92 2.22 -14.14 -18.67
C LEU A 92 1.02 -13.23 -18.40
N THR A 93 0.97 -12.04 -19.00
CA THR A 93 -0.15 -11.11 -18.82
C THR A 93 -1.50 -11.75 -19.17
N SER A 94 -1.58 -12.50 -20.27
CA SER A 94 -2.81 -13.22 -20.65
C SER A 94 -3.14 -14.34 -19.65
N THR A 95 -2.13 -15.07 -19.16
CA THR A 95 -2.30 -16.12 -18.14
C THR A 95 -2.84 -15.52 -16.84
N LEU A 96 -2.25 -14.41 -16.38
CA LEU A 96 -2.68 -13.70 -15.18
C LEU A 96 -4.11 -13.16 -15.33
N GLN A 97 -4.47 -12.65 -16.52
CA GLN A 97 -5.84 -12.21 -16.80
C GLN A 97 -6.84 -13.36 -16.70
N GLN A 98 -6.51 -14.51 -17.29
CA GLN A 98 -7.37 -15.69 -17.23
C GLN A 98 -7.57 -16.16 -15.79
N TRP A 99 -6.51 -16.21 -14.99
CA TRP A 99 -6.62 -16.58 -13.58
C TRP A 99 -7.50 -15.60 -12.80
N LEU A 100 -7.29 -14.28 -12.95
CA LEU A 100 -8.10 -13.26 -12.30
C LEU A 100 -9.58 -13.34 -12.69
N GLN A 101 -9.88 -13.72 -13.93
CA GLN A 101 -11.26 -13.90 -14.41
C GLN A 101 -11.91 -15.18 -13.88
N GLN A 102 -11.15 -16.28 -13.76
CA GLN A 102 -11.68 -17.59 -13.34
C GLN A 102 -11.84 -17.71 -11.83
N ASP A 103 -10.81 -17.35 -11.07
CA ASP A 103 -10.78 -17.46 -9.62
C ASP A 103 -9.92 -16.33 -9.03
N TRP A 104 -10.60 -15.29 -8.56
CA TRP A 104 -9.97 -14.09 -8.04
C TRP A 104 -9.12 -14.35 -6.79
N GLU A 105 -9.60 -15.19 -5.87
CA GLU A 105 -8.93 -15.45 -4.60
C GLU A 105 -7.62 -16.22 -4.83
N THR A 106 -7.69 -17.29 -5.62
CA THR A 106 -6.49 -18.06 -6.00
C THR A 106 -5.54 -17.21 -6.84
N ALA A 107 -6.06 -16.38 -7.74
CA ALA A 107 -5.25 -15.49 -8.57
C ALA A 107 -4.48 -14.46 -7.74
N ILE A 108 -5.06 -13.85 -6.71
CA ILE A 108 -4.35 -12.90 -5.84
C ILE A 108 -3.13 -13.56 -5.18
N ASN A 109 -3.30 -14.78 -4.65
CA ASN A 109 -2.19 -15.53 -4.05
C ASN A 109 -1.06 -15.79 -5.04
N ASN A 110 -1.42 -16.16 -6.27
CA ASN A 110 -0.45 -16.33 -7.34
C ASN A 110 0.27 -15.00 -7.64
N LEU A 111 -0.47 -13.91 -7.85
CA LEU A 111 0.09 -12.58 -8.11
C LEU A 111 1.08 -12.14 -7.04
N ASN A 112 0.75 -12.35 -5.77
CA ASN A 112 1.63 -12.05 -4.64
C ASN A 112 2.94 -12.84 -4.73
N GLN A 113 2.90 -14.14 -5.03
CA GLN A 113 4.10 -14.93 -5.27
C GLN A 113 4.91 -14.38 -6.46
N TYR A 114 4.27 -13.97 -7.55
CA TYR A 114 4.97 -13.36 -8.69
C TYR A 114 5.66 -12.06 -8.30
N LEU A 115 4.99 -11.18 -7.56
CA LEU A 115 5.58 -9.92 -7.10
C LEU A 115 6.74 -10.16 -6.15
N GLN A 116 6.58 -11.08 -5.20
CA GLN A 116 7.60 -11.40 -4.19
C GLN A 116 8.87 -12.01 -4.80
N TYR A 117 8.72 -12.91 -5.78
CA TYR A 117 9.84 -13.68 -6.29
C TYR A 117 10.35 -13.16 -7.64
N SER A 118 9.48 -12.89 -8.63
CA SER A 118 9.92 -12.64 -10.01
C SER A 118 10.28 -11.19 -10.35
N ARG A 119 9.94 -10.21 -9.50
CA ARG A 119 10.04 -8.75 -9.82
C ARG A 119 9.29 -8.32 -11.10
N GLN A 120 8.37 -9.15 -11.61
CA GLN A 120 7.58 -8.85 -12.82
C GLN A 120 6.35 -7.98 -12.51
N PHE A 121 6.60 -6.78 -11.97
CA PHE A 121 5.56 -5.83 -11.56
C PHE A 121 4.67 -5.38 -12.73
N ILE A 122 5.26 -5.07 -13.89
CA ILE A 122 4.54 -4.50 -15.04
C ILE A 122 3.47 -5.48 -15.59
N PRO A 123 3.78 -6.76 -15.88
CA PRO A 123 2.77 -7.72 -16.30
C PRO A 123 1.63 -7.92 -15.31
N VAL A 124 1.93 -7.94 -14.01
CA VAL A 124 0.94 -8.08 -12.93
C VAL A 124 -0.01 -6.88 -12.91
N LEU A 125 0.56 -5.67 -12.89
CA LEU A 125 -0.20 -4.42 -12.90
C LEU A 125 -1.06 -4.29 -14.16
N ALA A 126 -0.53 -4.64 -15.33
CA ALA A 126 -1.27 -4.60 -16.59
C ALA A 126 -2.46 -5.58 -16.58
N ALA A 127 -2.30 -6.76 -15.98
CA ALA A 127 -3.38 -7.73 -15.82
C ALA A 127 -4.48 -7.21 -14.88
N VAL A 128 -4.11 -6.73 -13.69
CA VAL A 128 -5.07 -6.19 -12.71
C VAL A 128 -5.85 -5.00 -13.28
N ASN A 129 -5.16 -4.02 -13.88
CA ASN A 129 -5.80 -2.83 -14.47
C ASN A 129 -6.73 -3.16 -15.64
N ARG A 130 -6.50 -4.29 -16.33
CA ARG A 130 -7.37 -4.72 -17.42
C ARG A 130 -8.59 -5.48 -16.92
N VAL A 131 -8.43 -6.36 -15.93
CA VAL A 131 -9.51 -7.25 -15.47
C VAL A 131 -10.42 -6.56 -14.45
N LEU A 132 -9.87 -5.77 -13.53
CA LEU A 132 -10.65 -5.17 -12.44
C LEU A 132 -11.85 -4.32 -12.93
N PRO A 133 -11.74 -3.50 -14.00
CA PRO A 133 -12.89 -2.75 -14.54
C PRO A 133 -13.93 -3.59 -15.29
N GLN A 134 -13.66 -4.88 -15.54
CA GLN A 134 -14.58 -5.77 -16.26
C GLN A 134 -15.64 -6.38 -15.33
N PHE A 135 -15.43 -6.31 -14.01
CA PHE A 135 -16.39 -6.80 -13.03
C PHE A 135 -17.52 -5.81 -12.79
N PRO A 136 -18.69 -6.28 -12.31
CA PRO A 136 -19.77 -5.41 -11.88
C PRO A 136 -19.30 -4.43 -10.80
N GLU A 137 -19.81 -3.19 -10.82
CA GLU A 137 -19.39 -2.15 -9.88
C GLU A 137 -19.57 -2.54 -8.41
N ALA A 138 -20.62 -3.32 -8.12
CA ALA A 138 -20.89 -3.85 -6.78
C ALA A 138 -19.77 -4.75 -6.23
N GLU A 139 -18.95 -5.36 -7.09
CA GLU A 139 -17.86 -6.25 -6.67
C GLU A 139 -16.51 -5.55 -6.58
N ILE A 140 -16.39 -4.32 -7.10
CA ILE A 140 -15.10 -3.64 -7.23
C ILE A 140 -14.45 -3.43 -5.86
N ILE A 141 -15.19 -2.90 -4.88
CA ILE A 141 -14.63 -2.60 -3.56
C ILE A 141 -14.20 -3.89 -2.86
N TYR A 142 -15.02 -4.94 -2.94
CA TYR A 142 -14.67 -6.26 -2.41
C TYR A 142 -13.39 -6.78 -3.06
N ARG A 143 -13.30 -6.80 -4.40
CA ARG A 143 -12.13 -7.33 -5.11
C ARG A 143 -10.85 -6.55 -4.81
N VAL A 144 -10.94 -5.23 -4.69
CA VAL A 144 -9.80 -4.39 -4.29
C VAL A 144 -9.45 -4.60 -2.82
N SER A 145 -10.41 -4.78 -1.93
CA SER A 145 -10.12 -5.06 -0.51
C SER A 145 -9.36 -6.36 -0.34
N ARG A 146 -9.68 -7.39 -1.14
CA ARG A 146 -8.93 -8.66 -1.21
C ARG A 146 -7.50 -8.48 -1.71
N LEU A 147 -7.27 -7.61 -2.69
CA LEU A 147 -5.92 -7.21 -3.10
C LEU A 147 -5.14 -6.49 -1.98
N ALA A 148 -5.84 -5.72 -1.15
CA ALA A 148 -5.27 -4.98 -0.03
C ALA A 148 -5.13 -5.79 1.27
N GLU A 149 -5.59 -7.04 1.31
CA GLU A 149 -5.58 -7.85 2.53
C GLU A 149 -4.17 -8.22 2.97
N ASN A 150 -3.35 -8.67 2.01
CA ASN A 150 -1.96 -9.04 2.25
C ASN A 150 -1.12 -8.84 0.97
N PRO A 151 -0.98 -7.60 0.49
CA PRO A 151 -0.23 -7.34 -0.74
C PRO A 151 1.26 -7.58 -0.51
N SER A 152 1.91 -8.32 -1.42
CA SER A 152 3.38 -8.41 -1.41
C SER A 152 4.06 -7.09 -1.80
N ASP A 153 3.37 -6.25 -2.58
CA ASP A 153 3.85 -4.92 -2.95
C ASP A 153 2.67 -3.94 -3.04
N TRP A 154 2.61 -3.00 -2.09
CA TRP A 154 1.59 -1.95 -2.07
C TRP A 154 1.67 -0.98 -3.25
N GLN A 155 2.80 -0.92 -3.96
CA GLN A 155 2.90 -0.16 -5.21
C GLN A 155 1.88 -0.66 -6.23
N LEU A 156 1.43 -1.93 -6.16
CA LEU A 156 0.37 -2.43 -7.02
C LEU A 156 -0.91 -1.60 -6.89
N LEU A 157 -1.36 -1.32 -5.65
CA LEU A 157 -2.56 -0.51 -5.40
C LEU A 157 -2.34 0.95 -5.80
N LYS A 158 -1.16 1.51 -5.47
CA LYS A 158 -0.78 2.86 -5.89
C LYS A 158 -0.87 3.02 -7.41
N TYR A 159 -0.22 2.14 -8.17
CA TYR A 159 -0.18 2.23 -9.63
C TYR A 159 -1.44 1.71 -10.31
N ALA A 160 -2.26 0.89 -9.64
CA ALA A 160 -3.61 0.57 -10.11
C ALA A 160 -4.49 1.83 -10.15
N SER A 161 -4.27 2.77 -9.23
CA SER A 161 -4.95 4.07 -9.19
C SER A 161 -4.31 5.16 -10.06
N ALA A 162 -3.12 4.93 -10.61
CA ALA A 162 -2.35 5.94 -11.34
C ALA A 162 -2.15 5.58 -12.82
N LYS A 163 -1.69 6.56 -13.62
CA LYS A 163 -1.30 6.30 -15.00
C LYS A 163 0.06 5.59 -15.04
N LEU A 164 0.11 4.43 -15.69
CA LEU A 164 1.35 3.67 -15.92
C LEU A 164 2.37 4.59 -16.64
N PHE A 165 3.56 4.78 -16.05
CA PHE A 165 4.68 5.61 -16.55
C PHE A 165 4.56 7.15 -16.44
N SER A 166 3.78 7.69 -15.50
CA SER A 166 3.91 9.12 -15.15
C SER A 166 5.18 9.36 -14.32
N LEU A 167 6.22 9.94 -14.95
CA LEU A 167 7.53 10.25 -14.35
C LEU A 167 7.55 11.51 -13.46
N THR A 168 6.45 12.26 -13.45
CA THR A 168 6.18 13.35 -12.51
C THR A 168 5.04 12.90 -11.61
N ASP A 169 5.19 13.20 -10.32
CA ASP A 169 4.32 12.86 -9.18
C ASP A 169 2.99 12.29 -9.65
N SER A 170 2.90 10.96 -9.68
CA SER A 170 1.81 10.24 -10.33
C SER A 170 0.50 10.67 -9.66
N GLN A 171 -0.22 11.62 -10.27
CA GLN A 171 -1.50 12.07 -9.76
C GLN A 171 -2.40 10.84 -9.73
N ILE A 172 -2.64 10.35 -8.51
CA ILE A 172 -3.59 9.28 -8.24
C ILE A 172 -4.93 9.77 -8.80
N ARG A 173 -5.51 8.98 -9.68
CA ARG A 173 -6.76 9.30 -10.35
C ARG A 173 -7.90 8.60 -9.65
N LEU A 174 -8.98 9.33 -9.43
CA LEU A 174 -10.21 8.81 -8.83
C LEU A 174 -11.34 8.76 -9.88
N ASP A 175 -10.99 8.75 -11.16
CA ASP A 175 -11.93 8.87 -12.29
C ASP A 175 -12.72 7.60 -12.59
N THR A 176 -12.36 6.48 -11.95
CA THR A 176 -13.11 5.22 -12.05
C THR A 176 -13.26 4.59 -10.67
N PRO A 177 -14.33 3.82 -10.40
CA PRO A 177 -14.51 3.17 -9.11
C PRO A 177 -13.34 2.28 -8.69
N ALA A 178 -12.79 1.51 -9.64
CA ALA A 178 -11.63 0.64 -9.39
C ALA A 178 -10.40 1.42 -8.91
N ARG A 179 -10.11 2.55 -9.57
CA ARG A 179 -8.98 3.41 -9.19
C ARG A 179 -9.22 4.11 -7.87
N ALA A 180 -10.44 4.60 -7.63
CA ALA A 180 -10.81 5.25 -6.39
C ALA A 180 -10.73 4.29 -5.18
N ALA A 181 -11.24 3.06 -5.33
CA ALA A 181 -11.11 2.04 -4.30
C ALA A 181 -9.63 1.68 -4.03
N ALA A 182 -8.82 1.48 -5.09
CA ALA A 182 -7.41 1.16 -4.94
C ALA A 182 -6.62 2.29 -4.25
N ALA A 183 -6.92 3.54 -4.62
CA ALA A 183 -6.38 4.72 -3.97
C ALA A 183 -6.76 4.79 -2.49
N GLY A 184 -8.02 4.54 -2.14
CA GLY A 184 -8.52 4.57 -0.77
C GLY A 184 -7.75 3.60 0.13
N PHE A 185 -7.60 2.34 -0.28
CA PHE A 185 -6.83 1.35 0.49
C PHE A 185 -5.33 1.70 0.57
N TRP A 186 -4.74 2.21 -0.50
CA TRP A 186 -3.37 2.68 -0.49
C TRP A 186 -3.17 3.86 0.49
N TYR A 187 -4.10 4.83 0.51
CA TYR A 187 -4.02 5.96 1.43
C TYR A 187 -4.22 5.55 2.89
N LEU A 188 -5.11 4.59 3.19
CA LEU A 188 -5.22 4.01 4.53
C LEU A 188 -3.89 3.40 4.99
N HIS A 189 -3.23 2.64 4.12
CA HIS A 189 -1.91 2.05 4.41
C HIS A 189 -0.86 3.13 4.71
N GLN A 190 -0.88 4.22 3.95
CA GLN A 190 -0.01 5.39 4.15
C GLN A 190 -0.42 6.27 5.33
N GLN A 191 -1.49 5.91 6.06
CA GLN A 191 -2.08 6.69 7.16
C GLN A 191 -2.59 8.09 6.74
N ASP A 192 -2.78 8.33 5.43
CA ASP A 192 -3.31 9.58 4.89
C ASP A 192 -4.85 9.51 4.86
N THR A 193 -5.44 9.74 6.03
CA THR A 193 -6.88 9.55 6.26
C THR A 193 -7.74 10.54 5.47
N GLU A 194 -7.27 11.76 5.25
CA GLU A 194 -7.99 12.78 4.48
C GLU A 194 -8.12 12.36 3.00
N LYS A 195 -7.03 11.88 2.40
CA LYS A 195 -7.07 11.37 1.02
C LYS A 195 -7.83 10.05 0.91
N ALA A 196 -7.74 9.19 1.92
CA ALA A 196 -8.53 7.96 1.97
C ALA A 196 -10.04 8.26 1.98
N GLU A 197 -10.48 9.19 2.83
CA GLU A 197 -11.89 9.62 2.88
C GLU A 197 -12.35 10.16 1.52
N LYS A 198 -11.58 11.06 0.91
CA LYS A 198 -11.87 11.61 -0.42
C LYS A 198 -11.96 10.53 -1.50
N ALA A 199 -11.10 9.52 -1.45
CA ALA A 199 -11.12 8.42 -2.40
C ALA A 199 -12.35 7.52 -2.22
N PHE A 200 -12.70 7.15 -0.98
CA PHE A 200 -13.88 6.33 -0.71
C PHE A 200 -15.20 7.07 -0.93
N ALA A 201 -15.22 8.40 -0.79
CA ALA A 201 -16.39 9.22 -1.12
C ALA A 201 -16.84 9.03 -2.58
N VAL A 202 -15.91 8.80 -3.52
CA VAL A 202 -16.22 8.56 -4.94
C VAL A 202 -16.98 7.24 -5.15
N VAL A 203 -16.74 6.24 -4.30
CA VAL A 203 -17.35 4.91 -4.42
C VAL A 203 -18.46 4.68 -3.39
N ARG A 204 -18.88 5.73 -2.68
CA ARG A 204 -19.85 5.67 -1.56
C ARG A 204 -21.17 4.98 -1.94
N SER A 205 -21.65 5.22 -3.16
CA SER A 205 -22.90 4.65 -3.68
C SER A 205 -22.82 3.17 -4.07
N LEU A 206 -21.61 2.58 -4.09
CA LEU A 206 -21.42 1.17 -4.44
C LEU A 206 -21.56 0.27 -3.22
N ALA A 207 -21.70 -1.04 -3.44
CA ALA A 207 -21.72 -2.00 -2.36
C ALA A 207 -20.42 -1.92 -1.53
N TYR A 208 -20.56 -1.88 -0.21
CA TYR A 208 -19.49 -1.59 0.78
C TYR A 208 -18.88 -0.18 0.70
N GLY A 209 -19.36 0.70 -0.19
CA GLY A 209 -18.87 2.07 -0.35
C GLY A 209 -19.13 2.93 0.88
N GLU A 210 -20.37 2.92 1.37
CA GLU A 210 -20.75 3.62 2.60
C GLU A 210 -19.92 3.15 3.81
N GLU A 211 -19.70 1.84 3.90
CA GLU A 211 -18.91 1.24 4.98
C GLU A 211 -17.47 1.78 4.94
N MET A 212 -16.80 1.68 3.79
CA MET A 212 -15.42 2.12 3.65
C MET A 212 -15.25 3.64 3.83
N TYR A 213 -16.21 4.44 3.35
CA TYR A 213 -16.25 5.87 3.58
C TYR A 213 -16.38 6.21 5.07
N SER A 214 -17.36 5.60 5.75
CA SER A 214 -17.62 5.80 7.19
C SER A 214 -16.44 5.36 8.05
N LEU A 215 -15.79 4.27 7.68
CA LEU A 215 -14.57 3.77 8.31
C LEU A 215 -13.43 4.78 8.17
N ALA A 216 -13.15 5.24 6.95
CA ALA A 216 -12.07 6.19 6.69
C ALA A 216 -12.30 7.52 7.43
N GLN A 217 -13.53 8.05 7.40
CA GLN A 217 -13.90 9.26 8.13
C GLN A 217 -13.77 9.07 9.65
N THR A 218 -14.15 7.91 10.19
CA THR A 218 -14.02 7.62 11.63
C THR A 218 -12.56 7.57 12.05
N LEU A 219 -11.71 6.86 11.29
CA LEU A 219 -10.28 6.82 11.57
C LEU A 219 -9.62 8.20 11.40
N HIS A 220 -10.09 9.03 10.45
CA HIS A 220 -9.66 10.42 10.32
C HIS A 220 -9.92 11.21 11.61
N ARG A 221 -11.17 11.23 12.09
CA ARG A 221 -11.56 11.92 13.33
C ARG A 221 -10.75 11.43 14.53
N PHE A 222 -10.60 10.12 14.69
CA PHE A 222 -9.84 9.54 15.81
C PHE A 222 -8.35 9.90 15.74
N SER A 223 -7.77 9.95 14.54
CA SER A 223 -6.37 10.32 14.34
C SER A 223 -6.06 11.77 14.71
N GLN A 224 -7.04 12.67 14.61
CA GLN A 224 -6.90 14.09 14.97
C GLN A 224 -6.88 14.30 16.48
N ALA A 225 -7.69 13.54 17.24
CA ALA A 225 -7.74 13.65 18.70
C ALA A 225 -6.38 13.28 19.33
N ALA A 226 -5.82 14.20 20.12
CA ALA A 226 -4.46 14.13 20.66
C ALA A 226 -4.36 14.38 22.16
N THR A 227 -5.39 14.99 22.74
CA THR A 227 -5.48 15.35 24.15
C THR A 227 -6.67 14.65 24.80
N PHE A 228 -6.63 14.52 26.12
CA PHE A 228 -7.70 13.90 26.90
C PHE A 228 -9.06 14.54 26.60
N ASP A 229 -9.13 15.88 26.58
CA ASP A 229 -10.33 16.64 26.25
C ASP A 229 -10.80 16.44 24.80
N SER A 230 -9.87 16.41 23.84
CA SER A 230 -10.23 16.18 22.44
C SER A 230 -10.79 14.78 22.22
N ILE A 231 -10.29 13.77 22.95
CA ILE A 231 -10.79 12.39 22.84
C ILE A 231 -12.17 12.28 23.48
N ALA A 232 -12.38 12.88 24.65
CA ALA A 232 -13.67 12.85 25.34
C ALA A 232 -14.79 13.57 24.56
N SER A 233 -14.41 14.54 23.74
CA SER A 233 -15.32 15.33 22.89
C SER A 233 -15.69 14.62 21.59
N LEU A 234 -15.06 13.48 21.27
CA LEU A 234 -15.41 12.69 20.09
C LEU A 234 -16.80 12.07 20.26
N GLU A 235 -17.60 12.13 19.21
CA GLU A 235 -18.81 11.34 19.13
C GLU A 235 -18.49 9.87 18.85
N VAL A 236 -19.21 8.98 19.54
CA VAL A 236 -19.13 7.54 19.31
C VAL A 236 -19.54 7.23 17.87
N ALA A 237 -18.67 6.57 17.13
CA ALA A 237 -18.94 6.26 15.73
C ALA A 237 -20.00 5.14 15.61
N PRO A 238 -20.94 5.23 14.65
CA PRO A 238 -21.86 4.13 14.36
C PRO A 238 -21.06 2.93 13.85
N ILE A 239 -21.40 1.73 14.33
CA ILE A 239 -20.78 0.48 13.90
C ILE A 239 -21.52 -0.04 12.67
N ALA A 240 -20.77 -0.53 11.68
CA ALA A 240 -21.36 -1.11 10.46
C ALA A 240 -22.26 -2.30 10.76
N THR A 241 -23.35 -2.42 10.01
CA THR A 241 -24.27 -3.57 10.08
C THR A 241 -23.66 -4.79 9.40
N GLU A 242 -23.91 -5.98 9.94
CA GLU A 242 -23.44 -7.23 9.32
C GLU A 242 -24.26 -7.61 8.08
N PRO A 243 -23.66 -8.22 7.04
CA PRO A 243 -22.23 -8.57 6.92
C PRO A 243 -21.35 -7.39 6.49
N SER A 244 -20.28 -7.14 7.25
CA SER A 244 -19.30 -6.07 7.01
C SER A 244 -18.09 -6.57 6.21
N LEU A 245 -17.53 -5.70 5.37
CA LEU A 245 -16.30 -5.95 4.61
C LEU A 245 -15.05 -5.99 5.50
N ARG A 246 -15.00 -5.16 6.54
CA ARG A 246 -13.85 -4.98 7.44
C ARG A 246 -14.20 -5.25 8.91
N PRO A 247 -14.69 -6.46 9.27
CA PRO A 247 -15.24 -6.71 10.61
C PRO A 247 -14.19 -6.52 11.73
N GLN A 248 -12.93 -6.88 11.50
CA GLN A 248 -11.85 -6.69 12.48
C GLN A 248 -11.52 -5.22 12.72
N THR A 249 -11.62 -4.38 11.68
CA THR A 249 -11.46 -2.93 11.83
C THR A 249 -12.61 -2.33 12.63
N TRP A 250 -13.85 -2.75 12.37
CA TRP A 250 -15.00 -2.29 13.16
C TRP A 250 -14.95 -2.75 14.61
N GLN A 251 -14.43 -3.95 14.87
CA GLN A 251 -14.15 -4.40 16.22
C GLN A 251 -13.16 -3.48 16.94
N ALA A 252 -12.08 -3.07 16.28
CA ALA A 252 -11.12 -2.13 16.86
C ALA A 252 -11.71 -0.73 17.06
N ILE A 253 -12.54 -0.24 16.13
CA ILE A 253 -13.29 1.02 16.28
C ILE A 253 -14.24 0.93 17.47
N SER A 254 -14.90 -0.21 17.68
CA SER A 254 -15.76 -0.44 18.85
C SER A 254 -14.97 -0.38 20.17
N SER A 255 -13.77 -0.96 20.22
CA SER A 255 -12.86 -0.82 21.37
C SER A 255 -12.44 0.65 21.59
N LEU A 256 -12.15 1.42 20.52
CA LEU A 256 -11.85 2.85 20.64
C LEU A 256 -13.07 3.68 21.11
N ASN A 257 -14.28 3.34 20.67
CA ASN A 257 -15.52 3.95 21.16
C ASN A 257 -15.72 3.74 22.67
N ARG A 258 -15.37 2.56 23.20
CA ARG A 258 -15.38 2.31 24.65
C ARG A 258 -14.39 3.21 25.38
N VAL A 259 -13.20 3.41 24.82
CA VAL A 259 -12.20 4.33 25.37
C VAL A 259 -12.73 5.77 25.43
N ILE A 260 -13.37 6.25 24.36
CA ILE A 260 -14.01 7.58 24.35
C ILE A 260 -15.01 7.72 25.51
N THR A 261 -15.87 6.71 25.69
CA THR A 261 -16.89 6.69 26.74
C THR A 261 -16.28 6.69 28.15
N GLU A 262 -15.25 5.88 28.38
CA GLU A 262 -14.56 5.81 29.68
C GLU A 262 -13.77 7.10 29.99
N ILE A 263 -13.20 7.76 28.98
CA ILE A 263 -12.53 9.06 29.15
C ILE A 263 -13.56 10.12 29.57
N ALA A 264 -14.70 10.19 28.88
CA ALA A 264 -15.77 11.12 29.23
C ALA A 264 -16.29 10.89 30.67
N LEU A 265 -16.38 9.62 31.11
CA LEU A 265 -16.73 9.27 32.48
C LEU A 265 -15.65 9.74 33.47
N ALA A 266 -14.38 9.52 33.17
CA ALA A 266 -13.25 9.91 34.02
C ALA A 266 -13.16 11.43 34.22
N GLN A 267 -13.48 12.21 33.19
CA GLN A 267 -13.53 13.68 33.25
C GLN A 267 -14.66 14.21 34.15
N ARG A 268 -15.85 13.60 34.04
CA ARG A 268 -17.04 14.03 34.79
C ARG A 268 -17.06 13.56 36.24
N SER A 269 -16.13 12.68 36.63
CA SER A 269 -16.09 12.12 37.98
C SER A 269 -15.28 12.99 38.94
N ASP A 270 -15.92 13.37 40.05
CA ASP A 270 -15.28 14.05 41.18
C ASP A 270 -14.50 13.09 42.10
N SER A 271 -14.71 11.78 41.95
CA SER A 271 -14.05 10.74 42.73
C SER A 271 -12.70 10.36 42.11
N GLN A 272 -11.62 10.58 42.86
CA GLN A 272 -10.26 10.21 42.45
C GLN A 272 -10.13 8.70 42.17
N GLU A 273 -10.77 7.86 42.98
CA GLU A 273 -10.76 6.40 42.80
C GLU A 273 -11.48 5.98 41.52
N THR A 274 -12.64 6.58 41.23
CA THR A 274 -13.39 6.30 40.01
C THR A 274 -12.61 6.72 38.76
N ARG A 275 -11.94 7.88 38.81
CA ARG A 275 -11.06 8.35 37.74
C ARG A 275 -9.89 7.40 37.51
N LYS A 276 -9.19 6.97 38.57
CA LYS A 276 -8.06 6.04 38.47
C LYS A 276 -8.49 4.66 37.93
N LEU A 277 -9.65 4.16 38.36
CA LEU A 277 -10.21 2.92 37.85
C LEU A 277 -10.58 3.01 36.36
N ALA A 278 -11.17 4.12 35.92
CA ALA A 278 -11.48 4.37 34.51
C ALA A 278 -10.19 4.44 33.67
N LEU A 279 -9.16 5.18 34.12
CA LEU A 279 -7.85 5.24 33.45
C LEU A 279 -7.20 3.86 33.31
N ASN A 280 -7.27 3.02 34.34
CA ASN A 280 -6.78 1.64 34.28
C ASN A 280 -7.55 0.79 33.26
N ARG A 281 -8.88 0.97 33.13
CA ARG A 281 -9.68 0.30 32.09
C ARG A 281 -9.29 0.78 30.69
N ILE A 282 -9.15 2.09 30.49
CA ILE A 282 -8.72 2.69 29.22
C ILE A 282 -7.37 2.13 28.78
N ILE A 283 -6.36 2.14 29.67
CA ILE A 283 -5.02 1.63 29.34
C ILE A 283 -5.04 0.14 29.02
N ARG A 284 -5.91 -0.64 29.67
CA ARG A 284 -6.09 -2.07 29.35
C ARG A 284 -6.71 -2.25 27.97
N GLU A 285 -7.78 -1.53 27.66
CA GLU A 285 -8.47 -1.65 26.36
C GLU A 285 -7.54 -1.25 25.20
N LEU A 286 -6.79 -0.15 25.36
CA LEU A 286 -5.81 0.30 24.36
C LEU A 286 -4.67 -0.71 24.17
N ARG A 287 -4.23 -1.37 25.24
CA ARG A 287 -3.23 -2.43 25.17
C ARG A 287 -3.76 -3.68 24.46
N ASP A 288 -5.01 -4.04 24.72
CA ASP A 288 -5.63 -5.17 24.03
C ASP A 288 -5.72 -4.91 22.50
N ILE A 289 -5.94 -3.66 22.07
CA ILE A 289 -5.84 -3.28 20.65
C ILE A 289 -4.40 -3.48 20.13
N THR A 290 -3.39 -2.93 20.83
CA THR A 290 -2.00 -2.97 20.37
C THR A 290 -1.36 -4.35 20.39
N ASP A 291 -1.82 -5.23 21.28
CA ASP A 291 -1.16 -6.50 21.54
C ASP A 291 -1.98 -7.69 20.99
N ARG A 292 -3.29 -7.73 21.26
CA ARG A 292 -4.15 -8.88 20.90
C ARG A 292 -4.82 -8.71 19.54
N GLN A 293 -5.43 -7.56 19.28
CA GLN A 293 -6.15 -7.33 18.02
C GLN A 293 -5.19 -7.08 16.86
N ALA A 294 -4.00 -6.54 17.12
CA ALA A 294 -3.00 -6.17 16.13
C ALA A 294 -2.65 -7.28 15.11
N ALA A 295 -2.67 -8.55 15.53
CA ALA A 295 -2.38 -9.68 14.64
C ALA A 295 -3.44 -9.88 13.56
N ASN A 296 -4.70 -9.54 13.86
CA ASN A 296 -5.86 -9.82 13.01
C ASN A 296 -6.37 -8.56 12.28
N LEU A 297 -5.77 -7.40 12.50
CA LEU A 297 -6.12 -6.18 11.78
C LEU A 297 -5.72 -6.30 10.31
N PRO A 298 -6.58 -5.87 9.36
CA PRO A 298 -6.21 -5.88 7.97
C PRO A 298 -5.07 -4.89 7.71
N GLN A 299 -4.19 -5.24 6.77
CA GLN A 299 -2.89 -4.56 6.62
C GLN A 299 -3.03 -3.10 6.17
N ALA A 300 -4.11 -2.74 5.49
CA ALA A 300 -4.35 -1.35 5.06
C ALA A 300 -4.60 -0.43 6.26
N GLU A 301 -5.37 -0.86 7.26
CA GLU A 301 -5.79 -0.04 8.39
C GLU A 301 -4.88 -0.21 9.62
N LYS A 302 -4.16 -1.34 9.70
CA LYS A 302 -3.40 -1.76 10.87
C LYS A 302 -2.47 -0.68 11.43
N ALA A 303 -1.60 -0.10 10.60
CA ALA A 303 -0.63 0.89 11.07
C ALA A 303 -1.32 2.13 11.67
N LEU A 304 -2.41 2.58 11.06
CA LEU A 304 -3.20 3.72 11.50
C LEU A 304 -3.94 3.44 12.82
N ILE A 305 -4.59 2.30 12.96
CA ILE A 305 -5.30 1.93 14.20
C ILE A 305 -4.31 1.83 15.36
N LEU A 306 -3.15 1.20 15.14
CA LEU A 306 -2.12 1.07 16.16
C LEU A 306 -1.52 2.43 16.56
N SER A 307 -1.31 3.33 15.60
CA SER A 307 -0.80 4.67 15.91
C SER A 307 -1.81 5.49 16.71
N ILE A 308 -3.11 5.41 16.41
CA ILE A 308 -4.19 6.03 17.20
C ILE A 308 -4.18 5.47 18.62
N ALA A 309 -4.22 4.14 18.77
CA ALA A 309 -4.27 3.50 20.08
C ALA A 309 -3.05 3.85 20.94
N GLN A 310 -1.85 3.86 20.35
CA GLN A 310 -0.62 4.23 21.04
C GLN A 310 -0.61 5.72 21.43
N LYS A 311 -1.03 6.62 20.54
CA LYS A 311 -1.14 8.06 20.81
C LYS A 311 -2.06 8.33 22.00
N TRP A 312 -3.22 7.69 22.03
CA TRP A 312 -4.19 7.83 23.13
C TRP A 312 -3.66 7.22 24.43
N LYS A 313 -2.96 6.08 24.35
CA LYS A 313 -2.33 5.45 25.52
C LYS A 313 -1.30 6.37 26.16
N THR A 314 -0.45 7.02 25.37
CA THR A 314 0.53 7.98 25.88
C THR A 314 -0.16 9.17 26.57
N CYS A 315 -1.21 9.72 25.97
CA CYS A 315 -2.00 10.82 26.54
C CYS A 315 -2.68 10.44 27.88
N CYS A 316 -3.25 9.24 27.96
CA CYS A 316 -3.89 8.77 29.20
C CYS A 316 -2.85 8.45 30.28
N SER A 317 -1.67 7.95 29.90
CA SER A 317 -0.60 7.64 30.85
C SER A 317 0.02 8.90 31.46
N SER A 318 0.06 10.02 30.74
CA SER A 318 0.52 11.31 31.28
C SER A 318 -0.52 12.00 32.18
N SER A 319 -1.74 11.47 32.23
CA SER A 319 -2.86 12.02 33.02
C SER A 319 -3.09 11.24 34.34
N LEU A 320 -2.28 10.20 34.58
CA LEU A 320 -2.19 9.45 35.84
C LEU A 320 -1.17 10.09 36.77
#